data_AF-A0A7U7QNF3-F1
#
_entry.id   AF-A0A7U7QNF3-F1
#
_cell.length_a   1.000
_cell.length_b   1.000
_cell.length_c   1.000
_cell.angle_alpha   90.00
_cell.angle_beta   90.00
_cell.angle_gamma   90.00
#
_symmetry.space_group_name_H-M   'P 1'
#
loop_
_entity.id
_entity.type
_entity.pdbx_description
1 polymer ?
#
loop_
_entity_poly.entity_id
_entity_poly.type
_entity_poly.pdbx_seq_one_letter_code
_entity_poly.pdbx_strand_id
1 'polypeptide(L)'
;MKINKLILFGFFITPYSDASTTMGKLPVNDGWHSPQQIFSQHQKTSTNAYRIPAITATTQGTVIAVSDARADGTSDIGLNKDVHFGYRISTDGGNTWSHEQEIIPDIKGKHQISDPAIVHNTDTGSTFLFGFYNDRFITAKPVSNNSDFLCLNPMTEEKPGVRE
;
A
#
# COMPACT_ATOMS: atom_id res chain seq x y z
N MET A 1 11.39 -1.50 -24.96
CA MET A 1 10.86 -1.84 -23.62
C MET A 1 9.35 -2.03 -23.76
N LYS A 2 8.86 -3.28 -23.68
CA LYS A 2 7.41 -3.55 -23.76
C LYS A 2 6.78 -3.23 -22.40
N ILE A 3 5.88 -2.25 -22.36
CA ILE A 3 5.04 -1.98 -21.19
C ILE A 3 3.96 -3.07 -21.19
N ASN A 4 4.14 -4.10 -20.36
CA ASN A 4 3.21 -5.25 -20.35
C ASN A 4 2.16 -5.19 -19.24
N LYS A 5 2.26 -4.24 -18.29
CA LYS A 5 1.29 -4.09 -17.20
C LYS A 5 1.13 -2.62 -16.82
N LEU A 6 -0.08 -2.09 -17.00
CA LEU A 6 -0.51 -0.79 -16.49
C LEU A 6 -1.54 -1.06 -15.40
N ILE A 7 -1.18 -0.86 -14.14
CA ILE A 7 -2.10 -1.01 -13.02
C ILE A 7 -2.76 0.36 -12.81
N LEU A 8 -4.04 0.47 -13.21
CA LEU A 8 -4.86 1.67 -12.96
C LEU A 8 -5.62 1.49 -11.64
N PHE A 9 -5.44 2.41 -10.69
CA PHE A 9 -6.32 2.50 -9.51
C PHE A 9 -7.46 3.48 -9.82
N GLY A 10 -8.69 2.95 -9.88
CA GLY A 10 -9.91 3.73 -10.01
C GLY A 10 -10.83 3.51 -8.80
N PHE A 11 -11.35 4.59 -8.23
CA PHE A 11 -12.46 4.55 -7.28
C PHE A 11 -13.76 4.58 -8.10
N PHE A 12 -14.49 3.46 -8.20
CA PHE A 12 -15.78 3.42 -8.90
C PHE A 12 -16.89 3.02 -7.95
N ILE A 13 -17.88 3.90 -7.84
CA ILE A 13 -19.19 3.63 -7.23
C ILE A 13 -20.18 3.68 -8.40
N THR A 14 -20.65 2.53 -8.92
CA THR A 14 -21.92 2.37 -9.69
C THR A 14 -22.14 0.90 -10.12
N PRO A 15 -23.41 0.48 -10.37
CA PRO A 15 -23.79 -0.92 -10.42
C PRO A 15 -23.37 -1.61 -11.72
N TYR A 16 -22.99 -2.87 -11.56
CA TYR A 16 -22.63 -3.83 -12.60
C TYR A 16 -23.80 -4.07 -13.57
N SER A 17 -23.58 -3.88 -14.86
CA SER A 17 -24.45 -4.39 -15.93
C SER A 17 -23.61 -5.22 -16.89
N ASP A 18 -23.94 -6.51 -16.99
CA ASP A 18 -23.24 -7.51 -17.81
C ASP A 18 -23.19 -7.11 -19.30
N ALA A 19 -21.98 -7.07 -19.85
CA ALA A 19 -21.75 -7.19 -21.27
C ALA A 19 -20.94 -8.46 -21.52
N SER A 20 -21.67 -9.54 -21.86
CA SER A 20 -21.08 -10.79 -22.34
C SER A 20 -20.51 -10.57 -23.74
N THR A 21 -19.20 -10.68 -23.90
CA THR A 21 -18.57 -10.97 -25.19
C THR A 21 -17.46 -11.99 -24.96
N THR A 22 -17.58 -13.09 -25.68
CA THR A 22 -16.72 -14.28 -25.66
C THR A 22 -15.24 -13.94 -25.84
N MET A 23 -14.51 -13.82 -24.73
CA MET A 23 -13.06 -13.94 -24.64
C MET A 23 -12.77 -15.21 -23.85
N GLY A 24 -12.10 -16.18 -24.48
CA GLY A 24 -11.93 -17.52 -23.93
C GLY A 24 -11.34 -17.51 -22.52
N LYS A 25 -12.10 -18.01 -21.53
CA LYS A 25 -11.70 -18.42 -20.17
C LYS A 25 -10.35 -17.85 -19.68
N LEU A 26 -10.22 -16.53 -19.65
CA LEU A 26 -9.06 -15.88 -19.06
C LEU A 26 -9.13 -16.04 -17.54
N PRO A 27 -7.99 -16.06 -16.82
CA PRO A 27 -7.98 -16.21 -15.38
C PRO A 27 -8.85 -15.13 -14.73
N VAL A 28 -9.79 -15.55 -13.88
CA VAL A 28 -10.54 -14.62 -13.04
C VAL A 28 -9.53 -13.95 -12.11
N ASN A 29 -9.56 -12.61 -12.03
CA ASN A 29 -8.65 -11.76 -11.24
C ASN A 29 -7.25 -11.57 -11.84
N ASP A 30 -7.12 -11.37 -13.15
CA ASP A 30 -5.84 -11.01 -13.79
C ASP A 30 -5.51 -9.50 -13.72
N GLY A 31 -6.38 -8.69 -13.09
CA GLY A 31 -6.24 -7.23 -12.95
C GLY A 31 -6.64 -6.44 -14.20
N TRP A 32 -6.89 -7.10 -15.33
CA TRP A 32 -7.29 -6.47 -16.61
C TRP A 32 -8.77 -6.70 -16.93
N HIS A 33 -9.28 -7.89 -16.65
CA HIS A 33 -10.66 -8.29 -16.91
C HIS A 33 -11.50 -8.42 -15.62
N SER A 34 -10.84 -8.47 -14.45
CA SER A 34 -11.45 -8.41 -13.14
C SER A 34 -10.49 -7.77 -12.13
N PRO A 35 -10.94 -6.84 -11.26
CA PRO A 35 -10.09 -6.23 -10.26
C PRO A 35 -9.61 -7.26 -9.22
N GLN A 36 -8.34 -7.16 -8.83
CA GLN A 36 -7.82 -7.87 -7.66
C GLN A 36 -7.96 -6.99 -6.41
N GLN A 37 -8.63 -7.50 -5.39
CA GLN A 37 -8.72 -6.82 -4.10
C GLN A 37 -7.49 -7.12 -3.24
N ILE A 38 -6.55 -6.16 -3.16
CA ILE A 38 -5.30 -6.31 -2.39
C ILE A 38 -5.54 -6.04 -0.90
N PHE A 39 -6.29 -4.99 -0.58
CA PHE A 39 -6.72 -4.63 0.77
C PHE A 39 -8.23 -4.48 0.81
N SER A 40 -8.87 -4.95 1.88
CA SER A 40 -10.33 -4.87 2.05
C SER A 40 -10.68 -4.13 3.31
N GLN A 41 -11.66 -3.23 3.22
CA GLN A 41 -12.33 -2.74 4.43
C GLN A 41 -12.92 -3.92 5.20
N HIS A 42 -12.92 -3.77 6.51
CA HIS A 42 -13.42 -4.74 7.48
C HIS A 42 -12.73 -6.11 7.45
N GLN A 43 -11.53 -6.20 6.86
CA GLN A 43 -10.77 -7.45 6.81
C GLN A 43 -10.24 -7.89 8.18
N LYS A 44 -9.88 -6.93 9.04
CA LYS A 44 -9.26 -7.17 10.35
C LYS A 44 -10.26 -6.99 11.50
N THR A 45 -11.09 -5.96 11.44
CA THR A 45 -12.13 -5.64 12.42
C THR A 45 -13.39 -5.18 11.70
N SER A 46 -14.51 -4.95 12.39
CA SER A 46 -15.72 -4.40 11.75
C SER A 46 -15.60 -2.92 11.36
N THR A 47 -14.50 -2.25 11.72
CA THR A 47 -14.31 -0.80 11.52
C THR A 47 -13.03 -0.47 10.77
N ASN A 48 -12.10 -1.41 10.59
CA ASN A 48 -10.84 -1.10 9.93
C ASN A 48 -11.06 -0.75 8.45
N ALA A 49 -10.28 0.20 7.96
CA ALA A 49 -10.32 0.65 6.58
C ALA A 49 -8.91 0.80 6.00
N TYR A 50 -8.84 0.89 4.68
CA TYR A 50 -7.61 1.15 3.95
C TYR A 50 -7.78 2.36 3.04
N ARG A 51 -6.80 3.26 3.01
CA ARG A 51 -6.78 4.46 2.15
C ARG A 51 -5.36 4.80 1.70
N ILE A 52 -5.28 5.66 0.68
CA ILE A 52 -4.04 6.22 0.13
C ILE A 52 -3.07 5.13 -0.34
N PRO A 53 -3.39 4.42 -1.44
CA PRO A 53 -2.53 3.37 -1.95
C PRO A 53 -1.25 3.96 -2.59
N ALA A 54 -0.14 3.26 -2.38
CA ALA A 54 1.13 3.48 -3.08
C ALA A 54 1.71 2.15 -3.56
N ILE A 55 2.41 2.13 -4.69
CA ILE A 55 2.92 0.90 -5.28
C ILE A 55 4.24 1.13 -6.01
N THR A 56 5.16 0.17 -5.93
CA THR A 56 6.37 0.13 -6.76
C THR A 56 6.65 -1.29 -7.24
N ALA A 57 7.45 -1.41 -8.29
CA ALA A 57 8.08 -2.67 -8.68
C ALA A 57 9.59 -2.58 -8.49
N THR A 58 10.22 -3.66 -8.06
CA THR A 58 11.69 -3.78 -7.99
C THR A 58 12.25 -4.24 -9.33
N THR A 59 13.56 -4.14 -9.51
CA THR A 59 14.27 -4.64 -10.71
C THR A 59 14.05 -6.14 -10.96
N GLN A 60 13.73 -6.92 -9.93
CA GLN A 60 13.47 -8.36 -10.02
C GLN A 60 12.01 -8.68 -10.39
N GLY A 61 11.15 -7.67 -10.54
CA GLY A 61 9.74 -7.86 -10.83
C GLY A 61 8.87 -8.10 -9.59
N THR A 62 9.44 -8.03 -8.38
CA THR A 62 8.69 -7.98 -7.13
C THR A 62 7.83 -6.71 -7.11
N VAL A 63 6.54 -6.83 -6.82
CA VAL A 63 5.61 -5.71 -6.69
C VAL A 63 5.27 -5.52 -5.22
N ILE A 64 5.40 -4.28 -4.72
CA ILE A 64 5.12 -3.93 -3.33
C ILE A 64 3.98 -2.92 -3.33
N ALA A 65 2.84 -3.29 -2.75
CA ALA A 65 1.70 -2.41 -2.55
C ALA A 65 1.61 -2.01 -1.06
N VAL A 66 1.44 -0.72 -0.81
CA VAL A 66 1.34 -0.11 0.52
C VAL A 66 0.04 0.70 0.59
N SER A 67 -0.56 0.79 1.76
CA SER A 67 -1.73 1.63 2.03
C SER A 67 -1.68 2.11 3.47
N ASP A 68 -2.36 3.21 3.79
CA ASP A 68 -2.76 3.45 5.17
C ASP A 68 -3.63 2.27 5.63
N ALA A 69 -3.23 1.63 6.71
CA ALA A 69 -4.06 0.76 7.53
C ALA A 69 -4.65 1.62 8.65
N ARG A 70 -5.97 1.80 8.60
CA ARG A 70 -6.73 2.66 9.52
C ARG A 70 -7.54 1.77 10.45
N ALA A 71 -7.29 1.84 11.76
CA ALA A 71 -7.94 0.94 12.71
C ALA A 71 -9.45 1.21 12.88
N ASP A 72 -9.86 2.47 12.79
CA ASP A 72 -11.24 2.89 13.01
C ASP A 72 -11.74 3.90 11.95
N GLY A 73 -12.42 3.37 10.93
CA GLY A 73 -13.05 4.13 9.87
C GLY A 73 -12.08 4.79 8.88
N THR A 74 -12.62 5.66 8.03
CA THR A 74 -11.92 6.26 6.89
C THR A 74 -11.39 7.66 7.16
N SER A 75 -11.55 8.16 8.38
CA SER A 75 -11.11 9.49 8.82
C SER A 75 -9.59 9.61 8.76
N ASP A 76 -9.11 10.83 8.53
CA ASP A 76 -7.67 11.10 8.44
C ASP A 76 -6.98 11.02 9.80
N ILE A 77 -5.66 10.90 9.74
CA ILE A 77 -4.75 10.93 10.88
C ILE A 77 -5.08 12.08 11.84
N GLY A 78 -5.07 11.76 13.14
CA GLY A 78 -5.45 12.65 14.23
C GLY A 78 -6.93 12.61 14.60
N LEU A 79 -7.86 12.35 13.68
CA LEU A 79 -9.22 11.93 14.04
C LEU A 79 -9.24 10.42 14.27
N ASN A 80 -8.66 9.66 13.33
CA ASN A 80 -8.31 8.28 13.58
C ASN A 80 -6.97 8.22 14.34
N LYS A 81 -6.98 7.59 15.52
CA LYS A 81 -5.85 7.55 16.47
C LYS A 81 -4.88 6.39 16.23
N ASP A 82 -5.17 5.52 15.27
CA ASP A 82 -4.28 4.46 14.83
C ASP A 82 -4.32 4.36 13.30
N VAL A 83 -3.35 5.06 12.70
CA VAL A 83 -3.11 5.10 11.26
C VAL A 83 -1.64 4.80 11.05
N HIS A 84 -1.36 3.71 10.36
CA HIS A 84 -0.03 3.25 10.05
C HIS A 84 0.01 2.61 8.66
N PHE A 85 1.13 2.06 8.22
CA PHE A 85 1.21 1.46 6.90
C PHE A 85 0.98 -0.05 6.94
N GLY A 86 0.05 -0.54 6.12
CA GLY A 86 -0.06 -1.94 5.76
C GLY A 86 0.55 -2.16 4.37
N TYR A 87 1.30 -3.24 4.18
CA TYR A 87 1.86 -3.58 2.87
C TYR A 87 1.74 -5.06 2.54
N ARG A 88 1.72 -5.35 1.24
CA ARG A 88 1.74 -6.70 0.66
C ARG A 88 2.73 -6.77 -0.48
N ILE A 89 3.33 -7.93 -0.65
CA ILE A 89 4.36 -8.21 -1.65
C ILE A 89 3.84 -9.28 -2.61
N SER A 90 4.06 -9.07 -3.90
CA SER A 90 3.88 -10.07 -4.94
C SER A 90 5.22 -10.36 -5.61
N THR A 91 5.61 -11.63 -5.66
CA THR A 91 6.84 -12.09 -6.33
C THR A 91 6.57 -12.70 -7.71
N ASP A 92 5.31 -12.72 -8.14
CA ASP A 92 4.87 -13.28 -9.43
C ASP A 92 4.29 -12.20 -10.37
N GLY A 93 4.69 -10.94 -10.17
CA GLY A 93 4.30 -9.82 -11.00
C GLY A 93 2.84 -9.36 -10.80
N GLY A 94 2.31 -9.55 -9.59
CA GLY A 94 0.97 -9.10 -9.19
C GLY A 94 -0.14 -10.12 -9.39
N ASN A 95 0.17 -11.42 -9.52
CA ASN A 95 -0.88 -12.46 -9.66
C ASN A 95 -1.35 -12.97 -8.30
N THR A 96 -0.42 -13.13 -7.35
CA THR A 96 -0.71 -13.47 -5.96
C THR A 96 0.01 -12.51 -5.02
N TRP A 97 -0.54 -12.35 -3.81
CA TRP A 97 -0.06 -11.40 -2.81
C TRP A 97 0.22 -12.12 -1.48
N SER A 98 1.28 -11.69 -0.80
CA SER A 98 1.60 -12.14 0.54
C SER A 98 0.48 -11.81 1.53
N HIS A 99 0.55 -12.44 2.71
CA HIS A 99 -0.14 -11.89 3.88
C HIS A 99 0.31 -10.45 4.13
N GLU A 100 -0.60 -9.66 4.70
CA GLU A 100 -0.32 -8.29 5.07
C GLU A 100 0.73 -8.21 6.17
N GLN A 101 1.63 -7.26 6.01
CA GLN A 101 2.62 -6.85 7.00
C GLN A 101 2.37 -5.39 7.37
N GLU A 102 2.70 -5.00 8.59
CA GLU A 102 2.47 -3.64 9.09
C GLU A 102 3.79 -2.94 9.41
N ILE A 103 3.86 -1.64 9.12
CA ILE A 103 4.90 -0.75 9.57
C ILE A 103 4.25 0.26 10.50
N ILE A 104 4.44 0.04 11.80
CA ILE A 104 3.85 0.84 12.87
C ILE A 104 4.99 1.64 13.51
N PRO A 105 5.19 2.92 13.13
CA PRO A 105 6.17 3.74 13.81
C PRO A 105 5.66 4.06 15.21
N ASP A 106 6.42 3.68 16.23
CA ASP A 106 6.22 4.20 17.59
C ASP A 106 7.02 5.50 17.76
N ILE A 107 6.45 6.58 17.24
CA ILE A 107 7.04 7.92 17.39
C ILE A 107 6.27 8.64 18.47
N LYS A 108 6.94 8.81 19.61
CA LYS A 108 6.38 9.49 20.81
C LYS A 108 5.08 8.83 21.30
N GLY A 109 4.97 7.49 21.22
CA GLY A 109 3.81 6.74 21.72
C GLY A 109 2.58 6.81 20.83
N LYS A 110 2.73 7.13 19.54
CA LYS A 110 1.62 7.32 18.60
C LYS A 110 1.84 6.60 17.27
N HIS A 111 0.86 5.79 16.87
CA HIS A 111 0.77 5.15 15.56
C HIS A 111 0.06 6.10 14.59
N GLN A 112 0.81 7.08 14.11
CA GLN A 112 0.25 8.17 13.33
C GLN A 112 1.18 8.52 12.17
N ILE A 113 1.25 7.63 11.19
CA ILE A 113 1.88 7.89 9.88
C ILE A 113 0.85 7.64 8.78
N SER A 114 0.81 8.51 7.77
CA SER A 114 -0.17 8.49 6.68
C SER A 114 0.51 8.83 5.37
N ASP A 115 -0.22 8.68 4.27
CA ASP A 115 0.12 9.18 2.95
C ASP A 115 1.41 8.55 2.40
N PRO A 116 1.43 7.22 2.22
CA PRO A 116 2.63 6.52 1.79
C PRO A 116 3.04 6.98 0.40
N ALA A 117 4.35 7.13 0.20
CA ALA A 117 4.97 7.24 -1.11
C ALA A 117 6.14 6.25 -1.18
N ILE A 118 6.17 5.38 -2.18
CA ILE A 118 7.19 4.34 -2.29
C ILE A 118 7.94 4.47 -3.62
N VAL A 119 9.26 4.33 -3.58
CA VAL A 119 10.12 4.44 -4.76
C VAL A 119 11.22 3.39 -4.72
N HIS A 120 11.45 2.73 -5.85
CA HIS A 120 12.58 1.82 -6.02
C HIS A 120 13.70 2.52 -6.80
N ASN A 121 14.90 2.55 -6.21
CA ASN A 121 16.11 2.98 -6.89
C ASN A 121 16.73 1.78 -7.60
N THR A 122 16.67 1.78 -8.94
CA THR A 122 17.19 0.69 -9.78
C THR A 122 18.71 0.60 -9.77
N ASP A 123 19.42 1.70 -9.51
CA ASP A 123 20.88 1.73 -9.53
C ASP A 123 21.47 1.08 -8.29
N THR A 124 20.81 1.25 -7.13
CA THR A 124 21.25 0.68 -5.85
C THR A 124 20.48 -0.58 -5.45
N GLY A 125 19.35 -0.87 -6.09
CA GLY A 125 18.42 -1.93 -5.69
C GLY A 125 17.64 -1.63 -4.41
N SER A 126 17.72 -0.41 -3.88
CA SER A 126 17.06 -0.02 -2.63
C SER A 126 15.63 0.46 -2.87
N THR A 127 14.70 0.07 -1.99
CA THR A 127 13.32 0.59 -2.02
C THR A 127 13.10 1.49 -0.81
N PHE A 128 12.73 2.74 -1.04
CA PHE A 128 12.44 3.73 -0.01
C PHE A 128 10.94 3.89 0.16
N LEU A 129 10.49 3.95 1.41
CA LEU A 129 9.11 4.26 1.77
C LEU A 129 9.09 5.56 2.57
N PHE A 130 8.29 6.50 2.10
CA PHE A 130 8.06 7.78 2.75
C PHE A 130 6.66 7.84 3.33
N GLY A 131 6.48 8.70 4.33
CA GLY A 131 5.19 8.97 4.94
C GLY A 131 5.17 10.29 5.70
N PHE A 132 3.98 10.81 5.95
CA PHE A 132 3.78 11.97 6.79
C PHE A 132 3.39 11.54 8.20
N TYR A 133 4.21 11.87 9.19
CA TYR A 133 3.87 11.68 10.60
C TYR A 133 3.17 12.91 11.15
N ASN A 134 2.13 12.69 11.95
CA ASN A 134 1.42 13.77 12.61
C ASN A 134 0.85 13.34 13.96
N ASP A 135 1.09 14.12 15.01
CA ASP A 135 0.57 13.81 16.34
C ASP A 135 -0.77 14.51 16.66
N ARG A 136 -1.30 15.30 15.73
CA ARG A 136 -2.58 16.06 15.79
C ARG A 136 -3.43 15.80 14.54
N PHE A 137 -4.56 16.48 14.42
CA PHE A 137 -5.36 16.44 13.19
C PHE A 137 -4.64 17.16 12.04
N ILE A 138 -4.59 16.53 10.86
CA ILE A 138 -3.77 16.98 9.71
C ILE A 138 -4.09 18.37 9.19
N THR A 139 -5.32 18.86 9.37
CA THR A 139 -5.71 20.20 8.94
C THR A 139 -5.67 21.25 10.07
N ALA A 140 -5.29 20.88 11.29
CA ALA A 140 -5.15 21.83 12.39
C ALA A 140 -3.89 22.69 12.17
N LYS A 141 -4.05 24.00 11.99
CA LYS A 141 -2.93 24.95 11.89
C LYS A 141 -2.62 25.58 13.25
N PRO A 142 -1.33 25.76 13.60
CA PRO A 142 -0.18 25.12 12.97
C PRO A 142 -0.21 23.60 13.24
N VAL A 143 0.27 22.80 12.27
CA VAL A 143 0.64 21.41 12.57
C VAL A 143 1.66 21.44 13.70
N SER A 144 1.68 20.42 14.57
CA SER A 144 2.55 20.51 15.74
C SER A 144 4.03 20.50 15.31
N ASN A 145 4.92 20.96 16.18
CA ASN A 145 6.38 20.83 15.96
C ASN A 145 6.87 19.37 15.93
N ASN A 146 5.97 18.40 16.17
CA ASN A 146 6.27 16.98 16.09
C ASN A 146 5.87 16.38 14.74
N SER A 147 5.11 17.10 13.90
CA SER A 147 4.68 16.61 12.58
C SER A 147 5.82 16.77 11.58
N ASP A 148 6.20 15.70 10.88
CA ASP A 148 7.31 15.75 9.91
C ASP A 148 7.20 14.66 8.84
N PHE A 149 7.95 14.83 7.75
CA PHE A 149 8.09 13.87 6.67
C PHE A 149 9.16 12.84 7.02
N LEU A 150 8.78 11.56 6.98
CA LEU A 150 9.65 10.45 7.36
C LEU A 150 10.07 9.65 6.14
N CYS A 151 11.34 9.27 6.11
CA CYS A 151 11.86 8.21 5.25
C CYS A 151 12.09 6.97 6.12
N LEU A 152 11.39 5.89 5.80
CA LEU A 152 11.63 4.57 6.36
C LEU A 152 12.71 3.91 5.50
N ASN A 153 13.84 3.59 6.16
CA ASN A 153 15.04 3.06 5.52
C ASN A 153 14.76 1.75 4.77
N PRO A 154 15.60 1.43 3.77
CA PRO A 154 15.24 0.45 2.77
C PRO A 154 14.99 -0.93 3.34
N MET A 155 13.89 -1.53 2.91
CA MET A 155 13.69 -2.97 2.96
C MET A 155 14.79 -3.58 2.09
N THR A 156 15.91 -3.99 2.67
CA THR A 156 16.89 -4.78 1.94
C THR A 156 16.28 -6.14 1.68
N GLU A 157 16.03 -6.47 0.42
CA GLU A 157 15.78 -7.87 0.05
C GLU A 157 17.02 -8.66 0.49
N GLU A 158 16.91 -9.47 1.56
CA GLU A 158 17.94 -10.43 1.87
C GLU A 158 18.09 -11.34 0.64
N LYS A 159 19.29 -11.37 0.06
CA LYS A 159 19.63 -12.35 -0.97
C LYS A 159 19.34 -13.73 -0.40
N PRO A 160 18.53 -14.58 -1.05
CA PRO A 160 18.37 -15.96 -0.63
C PRO A 160 19.73 -16.66 -0.71
N GLY A 161 20.33 -16.95 0.45
CA GLY A 161 21.44 -17.87 0.60
C GLY A 161 22.84 -17.30 0.34
N VAL A 162 23.48 -16.78 1.39
CA VAL A 162 24.87 -17.14 1.73
C VAL A 162 24.90 -17.35 3.24
N ARG A 163 24.76 -18.60 3.68
CA ARG A 163 25.23 -19.01 5.01
C ARG A 163 26.69 -19.42 4.81
N GLU A 164 27.61 -18.68 5.41
CA GLU A 164 28.93 -19.22 5.77
C GLU A 164 28.79 -20.17 6.96
#